data_AF-A0A7K5N1A1-F1
#
_entry.id   AF-A0A7K5N1A1-F1
#
_cell.length_a   1.000
_cell.length_b   1.000
_cell.length_c   1.000
_cell.angle_alpha   90.00
_cell.angle_beta   90.00
_cell.angle_gamma   90.00
#
_symmetry.space_group_name_H-M   'P 1'
#
loop_
_entity.id
_entity.type
_entity.pdbx_description
1 polymer ?
#
loop_
_entity_poly.entity_id
_entity_poly.type
_entity_poly.pdbx_seq_one_letter_code
_entity_poly.pdbx_strand_id
1 'polypeptide(L)'
;QIQDFLVSGSVDLDTELVLVNAIYFKGIWKMAFKEEHTQEVPFNVTEQESRPVQMMCQNSTFKVAAVAAEKMKILELPYASGQLSMLVLLPDDISGLEQLEKKISFEKLMEWTSPNMMEKKTVKVYLPRMKIQEKYNLTSVLMALGMTDLFSPLANLSGISSAETLKISEAIHEAYMEVTEEGTEMAGSAEVMGDIKQSSEFEEFRADHPFLFLVKHNPTNSILFFGKYCSP
;
A
#
# COMPACT_ATOMS: atom_id res chain seq x y z
N GLN A 1 9.85 3.05 -16.41
CA GLN A 1 9.01 2.00 -15.80
C GLN A 1 7.55 2.19 -16.17
N ILE A 2 7.03 3.41 -16.12
CA ILE A 2 5.77 3.75 -16.81
C ILE A 2 6.09 4.14 -18.26
N GLN A 3 5.45 3.48 -19.22
CA GLN A 3 5.56 3.71 -20.66
C GLN A 3 4.14 3.65 -21.26
N ASP A 4 3.93 4.26 -22.44
CA ASP A 4 2.65 4.23 -23.15
C ASP A 4 1.44 4.71 -22.30
N PHE A 5 1.65 5.84 -21.63
CA PHE A 5 0.68 6.43 -20.69
C PHE A 5 -0.65 6.81 -21.37
N LEU A 6 -0.60 7.26 -22.62
CA LEU A 6 -1.79 7.46 -23.45
C LEU A 6 -1.82 6.36 -24.50
N VAL A 7 -2.92 5.60 -24.54
CA VAL A 7 -3.08 4.52 -25.53
C VAL A 7 -3.40 5.16 -26.88
N SER A 8 -2.91 4.58 -27.99
CA SER A 8 -3.24 5.04 -29.33
C SER A 8 -4.77 5.16 -29.51
N GLY A 9 -5.24 6.35 -29.90
CA GLY A 9 -6.66 6.66 -30.03
C GLY A 9 -7.35 7.20 -28.77
N SER A 10 -6.63 7.40 -27.66
CA SER A 10 -7.15 8.10 -26.46
C SER A 10 -7.23 9.63 -26.63
N VAL A 11 -6.65 10.16 -27.70
CA VAL A 11 -6.68 11.58 -28.05
C VAL A 11 -7.15 11.70 -29.50
N ASP A 12 -8.11 12.58 -29.73
CA ASP A 12 -8.70 12.89 -31.03
C ASP A 12 -8.80 14.41 -31.26
N LEU A 13 -9.46 14.81 -32.35
CA LEU A 13 -9.64 16.23 -32.69
C LEU A 13 -10.57 17.00 -31.74
N ASP A 14 -11.38 16.28 -30.95
CA ASP A 14 -12.32 16.86 -29.98
C ASP A 14 -11.73 16.91 -28.55
N THR A 15 -10.49 16.44 -28.39
CA THR A 15 -9.77 16.47 -27.11
C THR A 15 -9.27 17.87 -26.82
N GLU A 16 -9.70 18.45 -25.70
CA GLU A 16 -9.34 19.82 -25.32
C GLU A 16 -8.22 19.86 -24.27
N LEU A 17 -8.35 19.09 -23.19
CA LEU A 17 -7.36 19.02 -22.11
C LEU A 17 -7.33 17.64 -21.48
N VAL A 18 -6.14 17.06 -21.31
CA VAL A 18 -5.94 15.77 -20.64
C VAL A 18 -5.11 15.98 -19.38
N LEU A 19 -5.60 15.46 -18.25
CA LEU A 19 -4.88 15.44 -16.99
C LEU A 19 -4.16 14.09 -16.84
N VAL A 20 -2.84 14.15 -16.77
CA VAL A 20 -1.98 12.97 -16.60
C VAL A 20 -1.27 13.05 -15.25
N ASN A 21 -1.43 12.01 -14.42
CA ASN A 21 -0.68 11.85 -13.19
C ASN A 21 -0.03 10.46 -13.13
N ALA A 22 1.31 10.43 -13.03
CA ALA A 22 2.07 9.20 -12.92
C ALA A 22 2.95 9.26 -11.67
N ILE A 23 2.97 8.20 -10.87
CA ILE A 23 3.80 8.13 -9.67
C ILE A 23 4.53 6.79 -9.56
N TYR A 24 5.79 6.85 -9.17
CA TYR A 24 6.65 5.70 -8.94
C TYR A 24 7.16 5.72 -7.50
N PHE A 25 7.08 4.59 -6.81
CA PHE A 25 7.65 4.44 -5.47
C PHE A 25 8.49 3.17 -5.36
N LYS A 26 9.74 3.37 -4.94
CA LYS A 26 10.62 2.33 -4.42
C LYS A 26 11.29 2.87 -3.17
N GLY A 27 10.91 2.32 -2.02
CA GLY A 27 11.44 2.73 -0.73
C GLY A 27 12.51 1.75 -0.23
N ILE A 28 13.48 2.28 0.51
CA ILE A 28 14.52 1.50 1.20
C ILE A 28 14.08 1.35 2.66
N TRP A 29 13.94 0.11 3.14
CA TRP A 29 13.54 -0.16 4.51
C TRP A 29 14.52 0.40 5.52
N LYS A 30 14.04 0.75 6.72
CA LYS A 30 14.94 0.94 7.84
C LYS A 30 15.64 -0.37 8.16
N MET A 31 14.86 -1.42 8.43
CA MET A 31 15.34 -2.79 8.65
C MET A 31 15.19 -3.62 7.38
N ALA A 32 16.31 -3.93 6.73
CA ALA A 32 16.40 -4.77 5.54
C ALA A 32 15.94 -6.21 5.83
N PHE A 33 15.27 -6.79 4.84
CA PHE A 33 15.15 -8.24 4.76
C PHE A 33 16.44 -8.78 4.14
N LYS A 34 16.83 -10.01 4.49
CA LYS A 34 17.97 -10.65 3.83
C LYS A 34 17.47 -11.48 2.66
N GLU A 35 18.04 -11.28 1.47
CA GLU A 35 17.65 -12.05 0.28
C GLU A 35 17.80 -13.56 0.48
N GLU A 36 18.79 -14.00 1.27
CA GLU A 36 19.02 -15.41 1.64
C GLU A 36 17.88 -16.04 2.45
N HIS A 37 17.02 -15.22 3.08
CA HIS A 37 15.84 -15.66 3.83
C HIS A 37 14.56 -15.62 2.99
N THR A 38 14.61 -15.07 1.78
CA THR A 38 13.47 -15.04 0.88
C THR A 38 13.28 -16.41 0.23
N GLN A 39 12.07 -16.94 0.33
CA GLN A 39 11.73 -18.26 -0.16
C GLN A 39 10.41 -18.25 -0.91
N GLU A 40 10.24 -19.19 -1.83
CA GLU A 40 8.96 -19.41 -2.47
C GLU A 40 7.97 -20.05 -1.48
N VAL A 41 6.84 -19.38 -1.25
CA VAL A 41 5.80 -19.79 -0.29
C VAL A 41 4.43 -19.61 -0.95
N PRO A 42 3.42 -20.45 -0.68
CA PRO A 42 2.07 -20.22 -1.16
C PRO A 42 1.45 -18.95 -0.55
N PHE A 43 0.83 -18.14 -1.41
CA PHE A 43 -0.08 -17.06 -1.05
C PHE A 43 -1.51 -17.50 -1.36
N ASN A 44 -2.36 -17.55 -0.34
CA ASN A 44 -3.75 -17.99 -0.44
C ASN A 44 -4.61 -16.84 -0.98
N VAL A 45 -4.81 -16.80 -2.30
CA VAL A 45 -5.68 -15.82 -2.97
C VAL A 45 -7.13 -15.98 -2.50
N THR A 46 -7.56 -17.23 -2.33
CA THR A 46 -8.84 -17.63 -1.73
C THR A 46 -8.62 -18.86 -0.84
N GLU A 47 -9.68 -19.37 -0.20
CA GLU A 47 -9.60 -20.63 0.56
C GLU A 47 -9.29 -21.86 -0.33
N GLN A 48 -9.54 -21.77 -1.65
CA GLN A 48 -9.36 -22.87 -2.59
C GLN A 48 -8.20 -22.64 -3.58
N GLU A 49 -7.74 -21.40 -3.76
CA GLU A 49 -6.69 -21.03 -4.71
C GLU A 49 -5.48 -20.44 -3.96
N SER A 50 -4.30 -21.00 -4.22
CA SER A 50 -3.03 -20.44 -3.80
C SER A 50 -2.07 -20.29 -4.97
N ARG A 51 -1.17 -19.30 -4.90
CA ARG A 51 -0.14 -19.04 -5.89
C ARG A 51 1.23 -18.90 -5.22
N PRO A 52 2.31 -19.43 -5.80
CA PRO A 52 3.64 -19.26 -5.24
C PRO A 52 4.09 -17.80 -5.33
N VAL A 53 4.67 -17.27 -4.25
CA VAL A 53 5.26 -15.93 -4.19
C VAL A 53 6.63 -15.97 -3.54
N GLN A 54 7.49 -15.03 -3.89
CA GLN A 54 8.73 -14.80 -3.16
C GLN A 54 8.43 -14.08 -1.85
N MET A 55 8.45 -14.83 -0.74
CA MET A 55 8.11 -14.34 0.60
C MET A 55 9.38 -13.94 1.33
N MET A 56 9.54 -12.65 1.61
CA MET A 56 10.64 -12.12 2.41
C MET A 56 10.40 -12.42 3.89
N CYS A 57 11.46 -12.68 4.65
CA CYS A 57 11.36 -12.98 6.08
C CYS A 57 12.42 -12.25 6.91
N GLN A 58 12.01 -11.66 8.04
CA GLN A 58 12.93 -11.15 9.05
C GLN A 58 12.33 -11.23 10.46
N ASN A 59 13.21 -11.19 11.46
CA ASN A 59 12.84 -11.07 12.87
C ASN A 59 13.41 -9.75 13.39
N SER A 60 12.54 -8.85 13.85
CA SER A 60 12.96 -7.57 14.42
C SER A 60 11.86 -6.99 15.31
N THR A 61 12.14 -5.87 15.96
CA THR A 61 11.15 -5.14 16.75
C THR A 61 10.41 -4.14 15.87
N PHE A 62 9.12 -4.37 15.69
CA PHE A 62 8.22 -3.48 14.94
C PHE A 62 7.05 -3.04 15.80
N LYS A 63 6.35 -2.00 15.35
CA LYS A 63 5.07 -1.65 15.96
C LYS A 63 3.98 -2.50 15.34
N VAL A 64 3.18 -3.11 16.19
CA VAL A 64 2.04 -3.96 15.80
C VAL A 64 0.81 -3.64 16.63
N ALA A 65 -0.37 -3.81 16.04
CA ALA A 65 -1.64 -3.77 16.76
C ALA A 65 -2.47 -4.99 16.37
N ALA A 66 -3.16 -5.59 17.34
CA ALA A 66 -4.19 -6.59 17.11
C ALA A 66 -5.55 -5.94 17.39
N VAL A 67 -6.38 -5.80 16.36
CA VAL A 67 -7.70 -5.17 16.46
C VAL A 67 -8.75 -6.25 16.53
N ALA A 68 -8.93 -6.84 17.72
CA ALA A 68 -9.80 -8.00 17.93
C ALA A 68 -11.26 -7.77 17.48
N ALA A 69 -11.78 -6.55 17.63
CA ALA A 69 -13.13 -6.20 17.18
C ALA A 69 -13.32 -6.30 15.66
N GLU A 70 -12.23 -6.16 14.89
CA GLU A 70 -12.22 -6.20 13.43
C GLU A 70 -11.52 -7.45 12.89
N LYS A 71 -11.06 -8.35 13.76
CA LYS A 71 -10.32 -9.59 13.42
C LYS A 71 -9.20 -9.33 12.43
N MET A 72 -8.28 -8.45 12.81
CA MET A 72 -7.13 -8.11 11.98
C MET A 72 -5.91 -7.74 12.81
N LYS A 73 -4.74 -7.81 12.18
CA LYS A 73 -3.48 -7.31 12.68
C LYS A 73 -2.98 -6.17 11.81
N ILE A 74 -2.27 -5.23 12.42
CA ILE A 74 -1.61 -4.13 11.74
C ILE A 74 -0.13 -4.19 12.05
N LEU A 75 0.71 -4.07 11.03
CA LEU A 75 2.16 -3.98 11.15
C LEU A 75 2.65 -2.65 10.56
N GLU A 76 3.52 -1.94 11.28
CA GLU A 76 4.23 -0.76 10.78
C GLU A 76 5.69 -1.08 10.45
N LEU A 77 6.06 -0.91 9.18
CA LEU A 77 7.41 -1.07 8.64
C LEU A 77 7.99 0.29 8.26
N PRO A 78 8.93 0.86 9.04
CA PRO A 78 9.55 2.14 8.73
C PRO A 78 10.51 2.05 7.54
N TYR A 79 10.54 3.11 6.72
CA TYR A 79 11.60 3.34 5.72
C TYR A 79 12.82 4.05 6.36
N ALA A 80 13.95 4.05 5.66
CA ALA A 80 15.27 4.44 6.15
C ALA A 80 15.33 5.79 6.91
N SER A 81 14.64 6.83 6.43
CA SER A 81 14.65 8.16 7.07
C SER A 81 13.73 8.27 8.29
N GLY A 82 12.88 7.28 8.54
CA GLY A 82 11.83 7.33 9.56
C GLY A 82 10.69 8.30 9.26
N GLN A 83 10.75 9.05 8.16
CA GLN A 83 9.68 9.97 7.73
C GLN A 83 8.51 9.24 7.08
N LEU A 84 8.77 8.07 6.48
CA LEU A 84 7.76 7.23 5.85
C LEU A 84 7.67 5.89 6.57
N SER A 85 6.46 5.36 6.64
CA SER A 85 6.21 3.98 7.05
C SER A 85 5.20 3.32 6.11
N MET A 86 5.40 2.04 5.82
CA MET A 86 4.33 1.19 5.29
C MET A 86 3.54 0.62 6.47
N LEU A 87 2.22 0.72 6.43
CA LEU A 87 1.32 -0.07 7.27
C LEU A 87 0.74 -1.20 6.45
N VAL A 88 0.69 -2.40 7.03
CA VAL A 88 0.03 -3.58 6.46
C VAL A 88 -1.11 -3.96 7.38
N LEU A 89 -2.34 -3.96 6.87
CA LEU A 89 -3.54 -4.36 7.59
C LEU A 89 -3.96 -5.73 7.05
N LEU A 90 -3.74 -6.75 7.88
CA LEU A 90 -3.92 -8.16 7.55
C LEU A 90 -5.12 -8.71 8.33
N PRO A 91 -6.24 -9.05 7.67
CA PRO A 91 -7.33 -9.79 8.31
C PRO A 91 -6.84 -11.11 8.92
N ASP A 92 -7.50 -11.62 9.94
CA ASP A 92 -7.17 -12.93 10.51
C ASP A 92 -7.62 -14.09 9.59
N ASP A 93 -8.71 -13.87 8.85
CA ASP A 93 -9.32 -14.84 7.91
C ASP A 93 -8.95 -14.47 6.46
N ILE A 94 -8.66 -15.47 5.61
CA ILE A 94 -8.30 -15.30 4.17
C ILE A 94 -9.35 -14.48 3.40
N SER A 95 -10.63 -14.68 3.72
CA SER A 95 -11.77 -13.99 3.10
C SER A 95 -12.17 -12.69 3.82
N GLY A 96 -11.43 -12.27 4.84
CA GLY A 96 -11.78 -11.13 5.70
C GLY A 96 -11.60 -9.75 5.05
N LEU A 97 -10.85 -9.67 3.94
CA LEU A 97 -10.50 -8.40 3.31
C LEU A 97 -11.72 -7.58 2.86
N GLU A 98 -12.75 -8.23 2.32
CA GLU A 98 -13.97 -7.55 1.86
C GLU A 98 -14.70 -6.83 3.01
N GLN A 99 -14.73 -7.45 4.19
CA GLN A 99 -15.34 -6.84 5.38
C GLN A 99 -14.51 -5.65 5.87
N LEU A 100 -13.19 -5.75 5.80
CA LEU A 100 -12.29 -4.66 6.14
C LEU A 100 -12.47 -3.47 5.19
N GLU A 101 -12.55 -3.69 3.88
CA GLU A 101 -12.77 -2.65 2.85
C GLU A 101 -14.07 -1.88 3.07
N LYS A 102 -15.14 -2.55 3.52
CA LYS A 102 -16.44 -1.88 3.80
C LYS A 102 -16.43 -1.06 5.08
N LYS A 103 -15.53 -1.37 6.01
CA LYS A 103 -15.48 -0.78 7.35
C LYS A 103 -14.42 0.31 7.48
N ILE A 104 -13.39 0.27 6.66
CA ILE A 104 -12.28 1.21 6.75
C ILE A 104 -12.76 2.64 6.46
N SER A 105 -12.37 3.56 7.33
CA SER A 105 -12.56 4.99 7.16
C SER A 105 -11.32 5.71 7.67
N PHE A 106 -11.22 7.01 7.42
CA PHE A 106 -10.12 7.81 7.94
C PHE A 106 -10.07 7.77 9.47
N GLU A 107 -11.23 7.91 10.14
CA GLU A 107 -11.34 7.88 11.60
C GLU A 107 -10.89 6.54 12.17
N LYS A 108 -11.38 5.43 11.60
CA LYS A 108 -10.99 4.09 12.04
C LYS A 108 -9.51 3.83 11.83
N LEU A 109 -8.96 4.22 10.68
CA LEU A 109 -7.54 4.06 10.41
C LEU A 109 -6.69 4.83 11.43
N MET A 110 -7.08 6.05 11.78
CA MET A 110 -6.38 6.84 12.79
C MET A 110 -6.50 6.25 14.20
N GLU A 111 -7.65 5.68 14.53
CA GLU A 111 -7.87 4.97 15.79
C GLU A 111 -6.96 3.73 15.90
N TRP A 112 -7.03 2.84 14.90
CA TRP A 112 -6.30 1.57 14.88
C TRP A 112 -4.79 1.75 14.83
N THR A 113 -4.31 2.85 14.24
CA THR A 113 -2.88 3.16 14.10
C THR A 113 -2.38 4.17 15.14
N SER A 114 -3.20 4.48 16.13
CA SER A 114 -2.85 5.41 17.20
C SER A 114 -1.68 4.88 18.05
N PRO A 115 -0.89 5.76 18.69
CA PRO A 115 0.22 5.36 19.56
C PRO A 115 -0.19 4.44 20.72
N ASN A 116 -1.46 4.48 21.14
CA ASN A 116 -1.99 3.66 22.22
C ASN A 116 -2.36 2.24 21.77
N MET A 117 -2.64 2.04 20.47
CA MET A 117 -2.96 0.73 19.90
C MET A 117 -1.71 0.01 19.37
N MET A 118 -0.73 0.77 18.87
CA MET A 118 0.46 0.23 18.21
C MET A 118 1.60 -0.02 19.22
N GLU A 119 1.80 -1.27 19.60
CA GLU A 119 2.82 -1.70 20.56
C GLU A 119 4.10 -2.14 19.87
N LYS A 120 5.27 -1.78 20.42
CA LYS A 120 6.55 -2.30 19.93
C LYS A 120 6.77 -3.72 20.46
N LYS A 121 6.85 -4.70 19.55
CA LYS A 121 7.09 -6.11 19.88
C LYS A 121 8.12 -6.72 18.94
N THR A 122 8.83 -7.74 19.42
CA THR A 122 9.66 -8.58 18.56
C THR A 122 8.78 -9.53 17.78
N VAL A 123 8.75 -9.37 16.47
CA VAL A 123 7.82 -10.04 15.56
C VAL A 123 8.60 -10.71 14.44
N LYS A 124 8.17 -11.92 14.07
CA LYS A 124 8.60 -12.59 12.85
C LYS A 124 7.70 -12.15 11.70
N VAL A 125 8.27 -11.39 10.77
CA VAL A 125 7.54 -10.78 9.66
C VAL A 125 7.77 -11.59 8.39
N TYR A 126 6.67 -12.00 7.75
CA TYR A 126 6.65 -12.50 6.38
C TYR A 126 5.86 -11.53 5.51
N LEU A 127 6.51 -11.01 4.47
CA LEU A 127 5.93 -10.07 3.53
C LEU A 127 6.33 -10.47 2.10
N PRO A 128 5.40 -10.58 1.15
CA PRO A 128 5.74 -10.90 -0.22
C PRO A 128 6.58 -9.78 -0.84
N ARG A 129 7.50 -10.13 -1.75
CA ARG A 129 7.99 -9.17 -2.74
C ARG A 129 6.79 -8.76 -3.59
N MET A 130 6.63 -7.46 -3.82
CA MET A 130 5.49 -6.93 -4.57
C MET A 130 5.98 -6.04 -5.70
N LYS A 131 5.35 -6.19 -6.86
CA LYS A 131 5.44 -5.24 -7.97
C LYS A 131 4.02 -4.92 -8.40
N ILE A 132 3.57 -3.73 -8.06
CA ILE A 132 2.20 -3.28 -8.28
C ILE A 132 2.25 -2.18 -9.31
N GLN A 133 1.51 -2.34 -10.40
CA GLN A 133 1.37 -1.33 -11.43
C GLN A 133 -0.10 -1.26 -11.84
N GLU A 134 -0.73 -0.14 -11.54
CA GLU A 134 -2.15 0.05 -11.78
C GLU A 134 -2.39 1.37 -12.51
N LYS A 135 -3.31 1.35 -13.47
CA LYS A 135 -3.68 2.50 -14.30
C LYS A 135 -5.19 2.68 -14.30
N TYR A 136 -5.64 3.86 -13.92
CA TYR A 136 -7.04 4.21 -13.80
C TYR A 136 -7.37 5.41 -14.69
N ASN A 137 -8.52 5.32 -15.38
CA ASN A 137 -9.19 6.52 -15.88
C ASN A 137 -10.01 7.10 -14.73
N LEU A 138 -9.55 8.22 -14.17
CA LEU A 138 -10.17 8.91 -13.06
C LEU A 138 -11.42 9.70 -13.46
N THR A 139 -11.69 9.92 -14.75
CA THR A 139 -12.87 10.67 -15.19
C THR A 139 -14.16 10.05 -14.63
N SER A 140 -14.35 8.74 -14.80
CA SER A 140 -15.53 8.04 -14.27
C SER A 140 -15.60 8.04 -12.74
N VAL A 141 -14.46 7.87 -12.08
CA VAL A 141 -14.35 7.86 -10.61
C VAL A 141 -14.70 9.23 -10.03
N LEU A 142 -14.11 10.30 -10.56
CA LEU A 142 -14.32 11.67 -10.08
C LEU A 142 -15.76 12.15 -10.37
N MET A 143 -16.33 11.78 -11.52
CA MET A 143 -17.74 12.05 -11.81
C MET A 143 -18.67 11.34 -10.81
N ALA A 144 -18.41 10.07 -10.48
CA ALA A 144 -19.19 9.33 -9.49
C ALA A 144 -19.07 9.93 -8.07
N LEU A 145 -17.96 10.61 -7.77
CA LEU A 145 -17.75 11.38 -6.55
C LEU A 145 -18.36 12.81 -6.58
N GLY A 146 -18.97 13.21 -7.71
CA GLY A 146 -19.70 14.47 -7.86
C GLY A 146 -18.96 15.58 -8.62
N MET A 147 -17.73 15.33 -9.10
CA MET A 147 -17.01 16.30 -9.94
C MET A 147 -17.44 16.18 -11.41
N THR A 148 -18.68 16.55 -11.73
CA THR A 148 -19.26 16.40 -13.08
C THR A 148 -18.91 17.55 -14.02
N ASP A 149 -18.99 18.78 -13.52
CA ASP A 149 -18.91 19.98 -14.37
C ASP A 149 -17.58 20.07 -15.10
N LEU A 150 -16.49 19.68 -14.43
CA LEU A 150 -15.11 19.69 -14.93
C LEU A 150 -14.91 18.88 -16.23
N PHE A 151 -15.72 17.85 -16.45
CA PHE A 151 -15.66 16.97 -17.62
C PHE A 151 -16.76 17.25 -18.65
N SER A 152 -17.50 18.35 -18.47
CA SER A 152 -18.66 18.71 -19.28
C SER A 152 -18.50 20.10 -19.90
N PRO A 153 -19.36 20.49 -20.87
CA PRO A 153 -19.39 21.86 -21.37
C PRO A 153 -19.75 22.94 -20.33
N LEU A 154 -20.12 22.56 -19.11
CA LEU A 154 -20.38 23.48 -18.01
C LEU A 154 -19.10 23.86 -17.23
N ALA A 155 -17.95 23.29 -17.58
CA ALA A 155 -16.68 23.56 -16.91
C ALA A 155 -16.34 25.04 -16.93
N ASN A 156 -16.06 25.61 -15.76
CA ASN A 156 -15.52 26.97 -15.66
C ASN A 156 -14.03 26.91 -15.34
N LEU A 157 -13.21 26.91 -16.40
CA LEU A 157 -11.74 26.92 -16.34
C LEU A 157 -11.14 28.27 -16.77
N SER A 158 -11.88 29.37 -16.53
CA SER A 158 -11.48 30.74 -16.91
C SER A 158 -10.14 31.21 -16.32
N GLY A 159 -9.70 30.61 -15.21
CA GLY A 159 -8.38 30.86 -14.63
C GLY A 159 -7.21 30.21 -15.40
N ILE A 160 -7.49 29.26 -16.30
CA ILE A 160 -6.50 28.58 -17.15
C ILE A 160 -6.49 29.20 -18.55
N SER A 161 -7.67 29.42 -19.14
CA SER A 161 -7.81 29.99 -20.49
C SER A 161 -9.07 30.84 -20.59
N SER A 162 -9.06 31.82 -21.49
CA SER A 162 -10.25 32.60 -21.85
C SER A 162 -11.21 31.87 -22.81
N ALA A 163 -10.87 30.66 -23.26
CA ALA A 163 -11.73 29.86 -24.13
C ALA A 163 -12.93 29.30 -23.35
N GLU A 164 -14.14 29.57 -23.84
CA GLU A 164 -15.40 29.20 -23.16
C GLU A 164 -15.71 27.70 -23.20
N THR A 165 -15.10 26.94 -24.12
CA THR A 165 -15.39 25.51 -24.24
C THR A 165 -14.50 24.63 -23.37
N LEU A 166 -13.42 25.20 -22.80
CA LEU A 166 -12.34 24.44 -22.15
C LEU A 166 -12.87 23.54 -21.02
N LYS A 167 -12.72 22.24 -21.21
CA LYS A 167 -13.02 21.19 -20.21
C LYS A 167 -11.89 20.17 -20.13
N ILE A 168 -11.90 19.34 -19.08
CA ILE A 168 -11.05 18.15 -19.03
C ILE A 168 -11.73 17.05 -19.84
N SER A 169 -11.08 16.58 -20.91
CA SER A 169 -11.55 15.44 -21.71
C SER A 169 -11.29 14.12 -20.98
N GLU A 170 -10.08 13.94 -20.44
CA GLU A 170 -9.69 12.74 -19.71
C GLU A 170 -8.79 13.05 -18.52
N ALA A 171 -8.95 12.30 -17.43
CA ALA A 171 -8.04 12.30 -16.30
C ALA A 171 -7.53 10.87 -16.08
N ILE A 172 -6.21 10.66 -16.13
CA ILE A 172 -5.59 9.35 -16.04
C ILE A 172 -4.56 9.37 -14.92
N HIS A 173 -4.61 8.34 -14.07
CA HIS A 173 -3.67 8.11 -12.99
C HIS A 173 -2.99 6.75 -13.16
N GLU A 174 -1.66 6.71 -13.15
CA GLU A 174 -0.88 5.47 -13.12
C GLU A 174 0.06 5.48 -11.91
N ALA A 175 0.02 4.41 -11.13
CA ALA A 175 0.87 4.23 -9.98
C ALA A 175 1.67 2.95 -10.13
N TYR A 176 2.97 3.04 -9.89
CA TYR A 176 3.88 1.90 -9.78
C TYR A 176 4.50 1.87 -8.38
N MET A 177 4.49 0.71 -7.73
CA MET A 177 5.17 0.47 -6.47
C MET A 177 5.94 -0.85 -6.53
N GLU A 178 7.17 -0.84 -6.03
CA GLU A 178 8.01 -2.02 -5.89
C GLU A 178 8.51 -2.17 -4.45
N VAL A 179 8.25 -3.36 -3.89
CA VAL A 179 8.63 -3.77 -2.55
C VAL A 179 9.57 -4.95 -2.65
N THR A 180 10.79 -4.74 -2.17
CA THR A 180 11.91 -5.70 -2.19
C THR A 180 12.60 -5.69 -0.82
N GLU A 181 13.67 -6.45 -0.68
CA GLU A 181 14.42 -6.63 0.57
C GLU A 181 15.22 -5.40 0.99
N GLU A 182 15.53 -4.53 0.03
CA GLU A 182 16.50 -3.44 0.17
C GLU A 182 16.22 -2.57 1.40
N GLY A 183 17.23 -2.46 2.28
CA GLY A 183 17.14 -1.69 3.51
C GLY A 183 18.51 -1.18 3.96
N THR A 184 18.50 -0.27 4.95
CA THR A 184 19.72 0.40 5.44
C THR A 184 20.41 -0.34 6.59
N GLU A 185 19.65 -0.90 7.51
CA GLU A 185 20.14 -1.67 8.64
C GLU A 185 19.76 -3.15 8.41
N MET A 186 20.68 -4.09 8.60
CA MET A 186 20.32 -5.51 8.59
C MET A 186 20.04 -5.97 10.01
N ALA A 187 19.00 -6.80 10.20
CA ALA A 187 18.83 -7.56 11.43
C ALA A 187 20.03 -8.51 11.59
N GLY A 188 21.08 -8.04 12.28
CA GLY A 188 22.37 -8.68 12.42
C GLY A 188 22.63 -9.12 13.85
N SER A 189 22.33 -10.38 14.13
CA SER A 189 23.15 -11.34 14.90
C SER A 189 23.66 -11.03 16.33
N ALA A 190 23.51 -9.83 16.90
CA ALA A 190 24.12 -9.47 18.19
C ALA A 190 23.12 -9.03 19.28
N GLU A 191 21.93 -8.52 18.94
CA GLU A 191 20.96 -8.05 19.95
C GLU A 191 19.92 -9.10 20.37
N VAL A 192 19.78 -10.21 19.64
CA VAL A 192 18.88 -11.31 20.02
C VAL A 192 19.58 -12.37 20.88
N MET A 193 20.92 -12.34 20.98
CA MET A 193 21.68 -13.35 21.75
C MET A 193 21.75 -13.04 23.25
N GLY A 194 21.28 -11.86 23.67
CA GLY A 194 21.39 -11.37 25.04
C GLY A 194 20.20 -11.66 25.94
N ASP A 195 19.32 -12.62 25.64
CA ASP A 195 18.32 -13.13 26.61
C ASP A 195 17.57 -14.40 26.12
N ILE A 196 18.23 -15.32 25.42
CA ILE A 196 17.61 -16.62 25.08
C ILE A 196 17.68 -17.57 26.29
N LYS A 197 17.03 -17.18 27.38
CA LYS A 197 16.43 -18.14 28.31
C LYS A 197 15.01 -18.39 27.80
N GLN A 198 14.79 -19.62 27.34
CA GLN A 198 13.50 -20.30 27.17
C GLN A 198 12.23 -19.48 27.47
N SER A 199 11.30 -19.49 26.50
CA SER A 199 9.87 -19.12 26.56
C SER A 199 9.46 -17.73 26.03
N SER A 200 9.25 -17.66 24.71
CA SER A 200 8.06 -17.02 24.11
C SER A 200 8.08 -17.34 22.61
N GLU A 201 7.04 -17.96 22.08
CA GLU A 201 6.86 -18.05 20.62
C GLU A 201 6.88 -16.61 20.08
N PHE A 202 7.80 -16.28 19.17
CA PHE A 202 7.78 -14.96 18.52
C PHE A 202 6.39 -14.74 17.92
N GLU A 203 5.77 -13.59 18.20
CA GLU A 203 4.52 -13.23 17.57
C GLU A 203 4.77 -13.14 16.05
N GLU A 204 3.97 -13.87 15.26
CA GLU A 204 4.14 -13.95 13.82
C GLU A 204 3.15 -13.00 13.12
N PHE A 205 3.67 -12.21 12.19
CA PHE A 205 2.90 -11.45 11.21
C PHE A 205 3.19 -12.02 9.83
N ARG A 206 2.27 -12.82 9.29
CA ARG A 206 2.43 -13.51 8.01
C ARG A 206 1.43 -13.03 6.97
N ALA A 207 1.90 -12.18 6.06
CA ALA A 207 1.07 -11.64 4.98
C ALA A 207 0.99 -12.60 3.78
N ASP A 208 0.43 -13.79 3.99
CA ASP A 208 0.30 -14.87 2.99
C ASP A 208 -1.10 -15.02 2.38
N HIS A 209 -1.95 -14.01 2.55
CA HIS A 209 -3.30 -13.93 1.99
C HIS A 209 -3.71 -12.45 1.85
N PRO A 210 -4.84 -12.11 1.19
CA PRO A 210 -5.16 -10.74 0.82
C PRO A 210 -5.13 -9.74 1.98
N PHE A 211 -4.41 -8.63 1.78
CA PHE A 211 -4.25 -7.56 2.78
C PHE A 211 -4.36 -6.16 2.16
N LEU A 212 -4.64 -5.16 3.00
CA LEU A 212 -4.47 -3.76 2.63
C LEU A 212 -3.09 -3.28 3.05
N PHE A 213 -2.53 -2.36 2.29
CA PHE A 213 -1.34 -1.64 2.68
C PHE A 213 -1.48 -0.16 2.39
N LEU A 214 -0.70 0.65 3.11
CA LEU A 214 -0.57 2.07 2.80
C LEU A 214 0.82 2.57 3.15
N VAL A 215 1.29 3.56 2.41
CA VAL A 215 2.51 4.30 2.74
C VAL A 215 2.09 5.66 3.26
N LYS A 216 2.49 5.99 4.49
CA LYS A 216 2.18 7.28 5.12
C LYS A 216 3.42 8.11 5.37
N HIS A 217 3.24 9.42 5.32
CA HIS A 217 4.19 10.39 5.85
C HIS A 217 3.94 10.59 7.35
N ASN A 218 4.85 10.09 8.18
CA ASN A 218 4.71 10.03 9.64
C ASN A 218 4.48 11.39 10.31
N PRO A 219 5.18 12.48 9.93
CA PRO A 219 4.96 13.79 10.55
C PRO A 219 3.57 14.39 10.33
N THR A 220 2.95 14.17 9.17
CA THR A 220 1.65 14.77 8.82
C THR A 220 0.49 13.78 8.82
N ASN A 221 0.76 12.49 9.01
CA ASN A 221 -0.17 11.38 8.81
C ASN A 221 -0.82 11.36 7.41
N SER A 222 -0.18 11.95 6.41
CA SER A 222 -0.69 11.96 5.03
C SER A 222 -0.49 10.59 4.39
N ILE A 223 -1.54 10.07 3.74
CA ILE A 223 -1.47 8.83 2.95
C ILE A 223 -0.89 9.18 1.58
N LEU A 224 0.23 8.56 1.24
CA LEU A 224 0.93 8.76 -0.05
C LEU A 224 0.56 7.66 -1.05
N PHE A 225 0.42 6.44 -0.57
CA PHE A 225 -0.04 5.28 -1.35
C PHE A 225 -1.04 4.50 -0.51
N PHE A 226 -2.03 3.93 -1.18
CA PHE A 226 -3.01 3.04 -0.58
C PHE A 226 -3.35 1.97 -1.60
N GLY A 227 -3.39 0.72 -1.18
CA GLY A 227 -3.69 -0.38 -2.09
C GLY A 227 -4.09 -1.65 -1.38
N LYS A 228 -4.57 -2.60 -2.18
CA LYS A 228 -4.80 -3.97 -1.76
C LYS A 228 -3.89 -4.90 -2.52
N TYR A 229 -3.42 -5.94 -1.85
CA TYR A 229 -2.64 -7.00 -2.46
C TYR A 229 -3.43 -8.30 -2.36
N CYS A 230 -4.02 -8.74 -3.47
CA CYS A 230 -4.90 -9.92 -3.48
C CYS A 230 -4.56 -10.95 -4.57
N SER A 231 -3.85 -10.56 -5.64
CA SER A 231 -3.44 -11.47 -6.70
C SER A 231 -1.97 -11.19 -7.05
N PRO A 232 -1.04 -11.93 -6.42
CA PRO A 232 0.39 -11.82 -6.68
C PRO A 232 0.81 -12.37 -8.04
#